data_AF-A0A7S2BVP1-F1
#
_entry.id   AF-A0A7S2BVP1-F1
#
_cell.length_a   1.000
_cell.length_b   1.000
_cell.length_c   1.000
_cell.angle_alpha   90.00
_cell.angle_beta   90.00
_cell.angle_gamma   90.00
#
_symmetry.space_group_name_H-M   'P 1'
#
loop_
_entity.id
_entity.type
_entity.pdbx_description
1 polymer ?
#
loop_
_entity_poly.entity_id
_entity_poly.type
_entity_poly.pdbx_seq_one_letter_code
_entity_poly.pdbx_strand_id
1 'polypeptide(L)'
;MIESTERITAWALFDRDPVPRWSFGRVTLLGDAAHPLLPFGSQGASQAVLDCQALSDIFSGMLAECGDGPLDIISALKAYDAKRVGAASAVVTANRDMGPTRVLRVVAEATEGMSLEAKQGWLNEKQPDILAITRNYHHMTLSTISRGARPVMVASAQFFSGPDEAANASMCVRYMQRAKEGGAKLVVFPENSQRERDYFAGG
;
A
#
# COMPACT_ATOMS: atom_id res chain seq x y z
N MET A 1 -27.16 -12.45 9.05
CA MET A 1 -26.21 -11.32 8.87
C MET A 1 -26.20 -10.84 7.42
N ILE A 2 -26.02 -11.71 6.42
CA ILE A 2 -26.17 -11.32 5.00
C ILE A 2 -27.62 -10.96 4.67
N GLU A 3 -28.58 -11.80 5.06
CA GLU A 3 -30.02 -11.57 4.83
C GLU A 3 -30.60 -10.35 5.55
N SER A 4 -29.90 -9.83 6.57
CA SER A 4 -30.31 -8.68 7.36
C SER A 4 -29.57 -7.39 6.99
N THR A 5 -28.73 -7.41 5.95
CA THR A 5 -27.93 -6.26 5.52
C THR A 5 -28.66 -5.52 4.40
N GLU A 6 -29.12 -4.30 4.67
CA GLU A 6 -29.87 -3.47 3.73
C GLU A 6 -29.10 -3.14 2.43
N ARG A 7 -27.77 -3.03 2.51
CA ARG A 7 -26.91 -2.72 1.37
C ARG A 7 -25.60 -3.47 1.44
N ILE A 8 -25.36 -4.31 0.44
CA ILE A 8 -24.12 -5.05 0.27
C ILE A 8 -23.28 -4.29 -0.77
N THR A 9 -22.09 -3.85 -0.38
CA THR A 9 -21.10 -3.28 -1.30
C THR A 9 -19.99 -4.30 -1.54
N ALA A 10 -19.72 -4.61 -2.80
CA ALA A 10 -18.61 -5.46 -3.19
C ALA A 10 -17.47 -4.59 -3.72
N TRP A 11 -16.25 -4.87 -3.28
CA TRP A 11 -15.04 -4.23 -3.77
C TRP A 11 -14.13 -5.33 -4.31
N ALA A 12 -13.75 -5.22 -5.58
CA ALA A 12 -12.76 -6.13 -6.14
C ALA A 12 -11.42 -5.84 -5.48
N LEU A 13 -10.82 -6.88 -4.89
CA LEU A 13 -9.53 -6.79 -4.23
C LEU A 13 -8.43 -6.95 -5.29
N PHE A 14 -7.70 -5.87 -5.55
CA PHE A 14 -6.57 -5.86 -6.46
C PHE A 14 -5.28 -5.63 -5.69
N ASP A 15 -4.24 -6.38 -6.06
CA ASP A 15 -2.85 -6.05 -5.77
C ASP A 15 -2.10 -5.83 -7.08
N ARG A 16 -0.79 -5.53 -7.01
CA ARG A 16 0.07 -5.46 -8.20
C ARG A 16 1.40 -6.14 -7.96
N ASP A 17 2.02 -6.59 -9.05
CA ASP A 17 3.38 -7.13 -9.00
C ASP A 17 4.34 -6.06 -8.46
N PRO A 18 5.27 -6.43 -7.56
CA PRO A 18 6.22 -5.48 -7.04
C PRO A 18 7.09 -4.90 -8.15
N VAL A 19 7.21 -3.58 -8.18
CA VAL A 19 8.08 -2.87 -9.12
C VAL A 19 9.48 -2.69 -8.50
N PRO A 20 10.57 -2.80 -9.29
CA PRO A 20 11.94 -2.83 -8.76
C PRO A 20 12.46 -1.46 -8.30
N ARG A 21 11.67 -0.39 -8.48
CA ARG A 21 12.11 0.99 -8.28
C ARG A 21 10.92 1.91 -7.99
N TRP A 22 11.04 2.74 -6.97
CA TRP A 22 10.04 3.74 -6.59
C TRP A 22 10.50 5.17 -6.82
N SER A 23 11.81 5.43 -6.81
CA SER A 23 12.36 6.80 -6.81
C SER A 23 12.82 7.29 -8.19
N PHE A 24 12.29 8.44 -8.63
CA PHE A 24 12.58 9.09 -9.90
C PHE A 24 12.96 10.57 -9.68
N GLY A 25 14.26 10.86 -9.69
CA GLY A 25 14.76 12.21 -9.40
C GLY A 25 14.40 12.65 -7.99
N ARG A 26 13.52 13.66 -7.88
CA ARG A 26 13.04 14.22 -6.60
C ARG A 26 11.64 13.70 -6.20
N VAL A 27 11.15 12.67 -6.88
CA VAL A 27 9.84 12.06 -6.64
C VAL A 27 10.05 10.60 -6.23
N THR A 28 9.23 10.11 -5.30
CA THR A 28 9.20 8.70 -4.92
C THR A 28 7.77 8.25 -4.63
N LEU A 29 7.52 6.95 -4.76
CA LEU A 29 6.26 6.32 -4.38
C LEU A 29 6.34 5.82 -2.93
N LEU A 30 5.22 5.82 -2.20
CA LEU A 30 5.08 5.22 -0.87
C LEU A 30 3.64 4.73 -0.64
N GLY A 31 3.43 3.91 0.38
CA GLY A 31 2.11 3.32 0.66
C GLY A 31 1.56 2.51 -0.51
N ASP A 32 0.23 2.51 -0.69
CA ASP A 32 -0.44 1.76 -1.77
C ASP A 32 -0.03 2.19 -3.18
N ALA A 33 0.54 3.38 -3.37
CA ALA A 33 1.10 3.79 -4.65
C ALA A 33 2.41 3.06 -4.99
N ALA A 34 3.12 2.54 -3.99
CA ALA A 34 4.38 1.81 -4.14
C ALA A 34 4.21 0.29 -3.97
N HIS A 35 3.36 -0.13 -3.03
CA HIS A 35 3.20 -1.52 -2.61
C HIS A 35 1.73 -1.84 -2.27
N PRO A 36 0.81 -1.76 -3.24
CA PRO A 36 -0.57 -2.13 -3.00
C PRO A 36 -0.64 -3.61 -2.61
N LEU A 37 -1.21 -3.90 -1.44
CA LEU A 37 -1.40 -5.26 -0.95
C LEU A 37 -2.86 -5.57 -0.65
N LEU A 38 -3.21 -6.86 -0.78
CA LEU A 38 -4.49 -7.36 -0.32
C LEU A 38 -4.67 -7.06 1.18
N PRO A 39 -5.89 -6.72 1.66
CA PRO A 39 -6.12 -6.22 3.01
C PRO A 39 -6.03 -7.31 4.10
N PHE A 40 -5.29 -8.40 3.85
CA PHE A 40 -5.12 -9.49 4.79
C PHE A 40 -4.05 -9.12 5.83
N GLY A 41 -4.38 -9.25 7.12
CA GLY A 41 -3.48 -8.90 8.21
C GLY A 41 -3.29 -7.40 8.48
N SER A 42 -4.09 -6.52 7.87
CA SER A 42 -4.07 -5.06 8.13
C SER A 42 -2.69 -4.40 7.95
N GLN A 43 -1.90 -4.87 7.00
CA GLN A 43 -0.49 -4.44 6.86
C GLN A 43 -0.27 -3.24 5.94
N GLY A 44 -1.24 -2.83 5.13
CA GLY A 44 -1.09 -1.68 4.21
C GLY A 44 -0.72 -0.40 4.95
N ALA A 45 -1.54 -0.04 5.94
CA ALA A 45 -1.27 1.12 6.79
C ALA A 45 0.07 0.99 7.54
N SER A 46 0.38 -0.19 8.06
CA SER A 46 1.65 -0.45 8.74
C SER A 46 2.84 -0.24 7.81
N GLN A 47 2.80 -0.74 6.57
CA GLN A 47 3.88 -0.52 5.60
C GLN A 47 4.04 0.96 5.24
N ALA A 48 2.94 1.70 5.09
CA ALA A 48 3.01 3.15 4.87
C ALA A 48 3.65 3.89 6.06
N VAL A 49 3.39 3.46 7.31
CA VAL A 49 4.07 4.01 8.50
C VAL A 49 5.57 3.70 8.47
N LEU A 50 5.97 2.49 8.07
CA LEU A 50 7.39 2.12 7.90
C LEU A 50 8.08 2.95 6.82
N ASP A 51 7.37 3.31 5.76
CA ASP A 51 7.89 4.21 4.74
C ASP A 51 8.18 5.60 5.30
N CYS A 52 7.23 6.16 6.05
CA CYS A 52 7.39 7.45 6.73
C CYS A 52 8.57 7.42 7.69
N GLN A 53 8.74 6.34 8.46
CA GLN A 53 9.89 6.17 9.35
C GLN A 53 11.20 6.10 8.56
N ALA A 54 11.26 5.29 7.50
CA ALA A 54 12.47 5.16 6.68
C ALA A 54 12.89 6.50 6.04
N LEU A 55 11.93 7.24 5.48
CA LEU A 55 12.17 8.59 4.97
C LEU A 55 12.65 9.52 6.09
N SER A 56 11.97 9.55 7.23
CA SER A 56 12.33 10.41 8.36
C SER A 56 13.75 10.16 8.86
N ASP A 57 14.14 8.90 9.04
CA ASP A 57 15.48 8.51 9.50
C ASP A 57 16.55 8.96 8.51
N ILE A 58 16.34 8.68 7.21
CA ILE A 58 17.30 9.02 6.15
C ILE A 58 17.46 10.54 6.03
N PHE A 59 16.34 11.28 5.95
CA PHE A 59 16.38 12.73 5.82
C PHE A 59 16.98 13.39 7.06
N SER A 60 16.68 12.88 8.26
CA SER A 60 17.26 13.41 9.50
C SER A 60 18.77 13.20 9.58
N GLY A 61 19.25 12.02 9.21
CA GLY A 61 20.69 11.73 9.15
C GLY A 61 21.41 12.65 8.17
N MET A 62 20.90 12.75 6.94
CA MET A 62 21.51 13.60 5.92
C MET A 62 21.44 15.10 6.26
N LEU A 63 20.36 15.56 6.92
CA LEU A 63 20.27 16.94 7.42
C LEU A 63 21.31 17.23 8.51
N ALA A 64 21.60 16.25 9.38
CA ALA A 64 22.62 16.40 10.40
C ALA A 64 24.03 16.50 9.78
N GLU A 65 24.28 15.75 8.69
CA GLU A 65 25.55 15.77 7.97
C GLU A 65 25.75 17.03 7.11
N CYS A 66 24.70 17.54 6.47
CA CYS A 66 24.84 18.67 5.53
C CYS A 66 24.87 20.05 6.20
N GLY A 67 24.44 20.18 7.46
CA GLY A 67 24.38 21.46 8.17
C GLY A 67 23.52 22.49 7.45
N ASP A 68 24.07 23.68 7.20
CA ASP A 68 23.42 24.74 6.41
C ASP A 68 23.54 24.55 4.88
N GLY A 69 24.25 23.50 4.45
CA GLY A 69 24.41 23.15 3.04
C GLY A 69 23.14 22.57 2.41
N PRO A 70 23.07 22.53 1.07
CA PRO A 70 21.92 21.97 0.37
C PRO A 70 21.81 20.46 0.59
N LEU A 71 20.62 19.98 0.98
CA LEU A 71 20.33 18.56 1.10
C LEU A 71 20.26 17.88 -0.28
N ASP A 72 21.02 16.80 -0.45
CA ASP A 72 20.93 15.95 -1.65
C ASP A 72 19.71 15.02 -1.59
N ILE A 73 18.57 15.55 -2.02
CA ILE A 73 17.28 14.84 -2.09
C ILE A 73 17.36 13.58 -2.95
N ILE A 74 18.13 13.59 -4.04
CA ILE A 74 18.17 12.45 -4.97
C ILE A 74 18.85 11.26 -4.29
N SER A 75 19.96 11.50 -3.59
CA SER A 75 20.63 10.46 -2.81
C SER A 75 19.78 9.97 -1.64
N ALA A 76 19.06 10.86 -0.95
CA ALA A 76 18.12 10.48 0.10
C ALA A 76 17.03 9.53 -0.42
N LEU A 77 16.41 9.85 -1.56
CA LEU A 77 15.36 9.04 -2.15
C LEU A 77 15.87 7.71 -2.72
N LYS A 78 17.13 7.65 -3.20
CA LYS A 78 17.78 6.37 -3.57
C LYS A 78 18.01 5.47 -2.36
N ALA A 79 18.44 6.04 -1.24
CA ALA A 79 18.61 5.29 0.00
C ALA A 79 17.27 4.75 0.53
N TYR A 80 16.20 5.54 0.43
CA TYR A 80 14.84 5.09 0.74
C TYR A 80 14.40 3.93 -0.16
N ASP A 81 14.58 4.07 -1.47
CA ASP A 81 14.26 3.05 -2.48
C ASP A 81 14.95 1.72 -2.15
N ALA A 82 16.27 1.77 -1.93
CA ALA A 82 17.08 0.61 -1.57
C ALA A 82 16.66 -0.05 -0.24
N LYS A 83 16.19 0.74 0.73
CA LYS A 83 15.76 0.24 2.04
C LYS A 83 14.38 -0.42 1.99
N ARG A 84 13.46 0.07 1.13
CA ARG A 84 12.04 -0.27 1.22
C ARG A 84 11.49 -1.13 0.09
N VAL A 85 12.01 -1.03 -1.13
CA VAL A 85 11.51 -1.82 -2.27
C VAL A 85 11.48 -3.31 -1.93
N GLY A 86 12.63 -3.89 -1.58
CA GLY A 86 12.71 -5.33 -1.30
C GLY A 86 11.85 -5.77 -0.11
N ALA A 87 11.87 -4.98 0.98
CA ALA A 87 11.13 -5.29 2.20
C ALA A 87 9.61 -5.26 1.97
N ALA A 88 9.08 -4.23 1.31
CA ALA A 88 7.64 -4.16 1.02
C ALA A 88 7.22 -5.16 -0.07
N SER A 89 8.08 -5.42 -1.06
CA SER A 89 7.81 -6.43 -2.09
C SER A 89 7.63 -7.81 -1.48
N ALA A 90 8.47 -8.18 -0.51
CA ALA A 90 8.33 -9.44 0.22
C ALA A 90 6.97 -9.53 0.95
N VAL A 91 6.47 -8.43 1.50
CA VAL A 91 5.16 -8.36 2.17
C VAL A 91 4.00 -8.50 1.18
N VAL A 92 4.09 -7.86 0.00
CA VAL A 92 3.10 -8.01 -1.08
C VAL A 92 3.04 -9.47 -1.52
N THR A 93 4.18 -10.08 -1.83
CA THR A 93 4.25 -11.50 -2.23
C THR A 93 3.76 -12.44 -1.12
N ALA A 94 4.15 -12.21 0.13
CA ALA A 94 3.67 -13.01 1.25
C ALA A 94 2.14 -12.95 1.39
N ASN A 95 1.52 -11.79 1.17
CA ASN A 95 0.05 -11.66 1.22
C ASN A 95 -0.68 -12.46 0.13
N ARG A 96 -0.02 -12.70 -1.01
CA ARG A 96 -0.56 -13.57 -2.08
C ARG A 96 -0.50 -15.04 -1.69
N ASP A 97 0.58 -15.45 -1.05
CA ASP A 97 0.89 -16.85 -0.79
C ASP A 97 0.50 -17.34 0.60
N MET A 98 -0.11 -16.48 1.41
CA MET A 98 -0.54 -16.80 2.76
C MET A 98 -2.07 -16.62 2.87
N GLY A 99 -2.71 -17.41 3.75
CA GLY A 99 -3.93 -16.98 4.47
C GLY A 99 -5.23 -17.15 3.73
N PRO A 100 -6.20 -16.23 3.91
CA PRO A 100 -7.47 -16.31 3.20
C PRO A 100 -7.27 -16.43 1.69
N THR A 101 -6.27 -15.76 1.10
CA THR A 101 -5.95 -15.87 -0.34
C THR A 101 -5.50 -17.26 -0.73
N ARG A 102 -4.57 -17.86 0.05
CA ARG A 102 -4.12 -19.24 -0.19
C ARG A 102 -5.25 -20.24 0.01
N VAL A 103 -6.11 -20.05 1.01
CA VAL A 103 -7.30 -20.88 1.23
C VAL A 103 -8.25 -20.76 0.04
N LEU A 104 -8.55 -19.54 -0.40
CA LEU A 104 -9.42 -19.29 -1.56
C LEU A 104 -8.85 -19.91 -2.84
N ARG A 105 -7.53 -19.81 -3.06
CA ARG A 105 -6.84 -20.44 -4.21
C ARG A 105 -6.90 -21.96 -4.14
N VAL A 106 -6.53 -22.56 -3.02
CA VAL A 106 -6.58 -24.02 -2.81
C VAL A 106 -8.00 -24.56 -3.00
N VAL A 107 -9.01 -23.86 -2.45
CA VAL A 107 -10.42 -24.23 -2.63
C VAL A 107 -10.84 -24.08 -4.09
N ALA A 108 -10.48 -22.98 -4.75
CA ALA A 108 -10.84 -22.73 -6.14
C ALA A 108 -10.24 -23.78 -7.08
N GLU A 109 -8.95 -24.09 -6.94
CA GLU A 109 -8.23 -25.10 -7.73
C GLU A 109 -8.78 -26.51 -7.46
N ALA A 110 -8.98 -26.88 -6.20
CA ALA A 110 -9.41 -28.22 -5.84
C ALA A 110 -10.90 -28.48 -6.13
N THR A 111 -11.68 -27.43 -6.34
CA THR A 111 -13.13 -27.55 -6.57
C THR A 111 -13.60 -26.96 -7.90
N GLU A 112 -12.67 -26.75 -8.82
CA GLU A 112 -12.97 -26.30 -10.16
C GLU A 112 -13.97 -27.25 -10.83
N GLY A 113 -15.04 -26.71 -11.43
CA GLY A 113 -16.11 -27.50 -12.06
C GLY A 113 -17.09 -28.21 -11.11
N MET A 114 -16.90 -28.15 -9.78
CA MET A 114 -17.82 -28.77 -8.83
C MET A 114 -19.09 -27.94 -8.62
N SER A 115 -20.22 -28.62 -8.34
CA SER A 115 -21.45 -27.97 -7.87
C SER A 115 -21.24 -27.35 -6.47
N LEU A 116 -22.08 -26.38 -6.09
CA LEU A 116 -22.04 -25.76 -4.75
C LEU A 116 -22.14 -26.78 -3.62
N GLU A 117 -22.95 -27.82 -3.79
CA GLU A 117 -23.15 -28.88 -2.80
C GLU A 117 -21.90 -29.77 -2.67
N ALA A 118 -21.27 -30.12 -3.79
CA ALA A 118 -20.00 -30.86 -3.82
C ALA A 118 -18.85 -30.03 -3.22
N LYS A 119 -18.81 -28.72 -3.49
CA LYS A 119 -17.87 -27.77 -2.87
C LYS A 119 -18.00 -27.75 -1.35
N GLN A 120 -19.22 -27.69 -0.85
CA GLN A 120 -19.50 -27.70 0.59
C GLN A 120 -19.07 -29.03 1.23
N GLY A 121 -19.32 -30.16 0.57
CA GLY A 121 -18.86 -31.49 1.02
C GLY A 121 -17.34 -31.57 1.14
N TRP A 122 -16.62 -31.12 0.10
CA TRP A 122 -15.16 -31.09 0.08
C TRP A 122 -14.57 -30.18 1.18
N LEU A 123 -15.15 -29.00 1.39
CA LEU A 123 -14.75 -28.07 2.45
C LEU A 123 -14.89 -28.68 3.85
N ASN A 124 -15.96 -29.44 4.08
CA ASN A 124 -16.19 -30.12 5.36
C ASN A 124 -15.16 -31.23 5.61
N GLU A 125 -14.77 -31.97 4.57
CA GLU A 125 -13.74 -33.02 4.66
C GLU A 125 -12.34 -32.41 4.91
N LYS A 126 -12.00 -31.32 4.22
CA LYS A 126 -10.67 -30.67 4.27
C LYS A 126 -10.53 -29.59 5.34
N GLN A 127 -11.52 -29.47 6.22
CA GLN A 127 -11.53 -28.47 7.29
C GLN A 127 -10.25 -28.46 8.15
N PRO A 128 -9.65 -29.61 8.54
CA PRO A 128 -8.40 -29.62 9.31
C PRO A 128 -7.20 -29.02 8.54
N ASP A 129 -7.10 -29.31 7.24
CA ASP A 129 -6.02 -28.84 6.37
C ASP A 129 -6.14 -27.33 6.11
N ILE A 130 -7.37 -26.85 5.90
CA ILE A 130 -7.68 -25.42 5.74
C ILE A 130 -7.33 -24.65 7.02
N LEU A 131 -7.69 -25.18 8.20
CA LEU A 131 -7.37 -24.54 9.49
C LEU A 131 -5.87 -24.53 9.80
N ALA A 132 -5.08 -25.44 9.23
CA ALA A 132 -3.63 -25.42 9.34
C ALA A 132 -3.00 -24.28 8.52
N ILE A 133 -3.55 -23.97 7.34
CA ILE A 133 -3.11 -22.84 6.50
C ILE A 133 -3.34 -21.50 7.22
N THR A 134 -4.47 -21.35 7.92
CA THR A 134 -4.84 -20.13 8.64
C THR A 134 -3.98 -19.88 9.89
N ARG A 135 -3.44 -20.93 10.53
CA ARG A 135 -2.66 -20.80 11.79
C ARG A 135 -1.25 -20.21 11.62
N ASN A 136 -0.69 -20.20 10.41
CA ASN A 136 0.64 -19.65 10.14
C ASN A 136 0.71 -18.10 10.05
N TYR A 137 -0.38 -17.40 10.41
CA TYR A 137 -0.55 -15.96 10.20
C TYR A 137 0.05 -15.01 11.25
N HIS A 138 0.71 -15.52 12.28
CA HIS A 138 1.04 -14.71 13.47
C HIS A 138 2.44 -14.09 13.51
N HIS A 139 3.24 -14.19 12.44
CA HIS A 139 4.61 -13.66 12.45
C HIS A 139 4.91 -12.78 11.22
N MET A 140 4.45 -11.53 11.26
CA MET A 140 4.96 -10.46 10.39
C MET A 140 5.28 -9.21 11.21
N THR A 141 6.46 -8.66 10.93
CA THR A 141 7.30 -7.87 11.84
C THR A 141 6.67 -6.55 12.29
N LEU A 142 6.66 -6.31 13.61
CA LEU A 142 6.51 -5.00 14.23
C LEU A 142 7.89 -4.37 14.40
N SER A 143 8.11 -3.16 13.90
CA SER A 143 9.31 -2.37 14.23
C SER A 143 8.97 -1.24 15.20
N THR A 144 9.95 -0.91 16.04
CA THR A 144 9.86 0.18 17.00
C THR A 144 9.99 1.54 16.31
N ILE A 145 9.06 2.45 16.59
CA ILE A 145 9.09 3.84 16.11
C ILE A 145 10.05 4.64 16.99
N SER A 146 11.10 5.22 16.39
CA SER A 146 11.99 6.15 17.08
C SER A 146 11.39 7.57 17.08
N ARG A 147 11.40 8.25 18.25
CA ARG A 147 11.01 9.66 18.38
C ARG A 147 12.27 10.50 18.57
N GLY A 148 12.66 11.28 17.56
CA GLY A 148 13.81 12.17 17.67
C GLY A 148 14.08 13.15 16.52
N ALA A 149 13.28 13.15 15.45
CA ALA A 149 13.53 14.00 14.28
C ALA A 149 13.04 15.43 14.46
N ARG A 150 13.74 16.40 13.86
CA ARG A 150 13.26 17.79 13.73
C ARG A 150 11.99 17.80 12.87
N PRO A 151 10.93 18.53 13.25
CA PRO A 151 9.69 18.55 12.48
C PRO A 151 9.91 19.19 11.10
N VAL A 152 9.57 18.47 10.03
CA VAL A 152 9.53 18.97 8.65
C VAL A 152 8.09 19.38 8.34
N MET A 153 7.88 20.56 7.76
CA MET A 153 6.55 20.98 7.31
C MET A 153 6.16 20.17 6.06
N VAL A 154 5.17 19.29 6.23
CA VAL A 154 4.61 18.44 5.18
C VAL A 154 3.26 19.00 4.76
N ALA A 155 3.06 19.20 3.47
CA ALA A 155 1.75 19.41 2.89
C ALA A 155 1.20 18.08 2.37
N SER A 156 -0.10 17.84 2.54
CA SER A 156 -0.80 16.75 1.86
C SER A 156 -1.84 17.32 0.92
N ALA A 157 -1.96 16.73 -0.27
CA ALA A 157 -2.96 17.12 -1.26
C ALA A 157 -3.62 15.86 -1.79
N GLN A 158 -4.76 15.49 -1.19
CA GLN A 158 -5.58 14.41 -1.71
C GLN A 158 -6.26 14.86 -3.00
N PHE A 159 -6.16 14.04 -4.03
CA PHE A 159 -6.87 14.26 -5.28
C PHE A 159 -7.37 12.96 -5.88
N PHE A 160 -8.41 13.05 -6.70
CA PHE A 160 -8.88 11.93 -7.49
C PHE A 160 -8.31 12.08 -8.89
N SER A 161 -7.50 11.12 -9.30
CA SER A 161 -7.01 11.00 -10.66
C SER A 161 -8.20 10.70 -11.59
N GLY A 162 -8.37 11.50 -12.63
CA GLY A 162 -9.25 11.18 -13.75
C GLY A 162 -8.51 10.39 -14.83
N PRO A 163 -9.18 9.99 -15.93
CA PRO A 163 -8.52 9.32 -17.05
C PRO A 163 -7.53 10.22 -17.82
N ASP A 164 -7.57 11.54 -17.62
CA ASP A 164 -6.67 12.49 -18.26
C ASP A 164 -5.41 12.71 -17.41
N GLU A 165 -4.33 12.04 -17.81
CA GLU A 165 -3.02 12.11 -17.17
C GLU A 165 -2.42 13.52 -17.17
N ALA A 166 -2.63 14.30 -18.24
CA ALA A 166 -2.08 15.65 -18.36
C ALA A 166 -2.80 16.62 -17.42
N ALA A 167 -4.12 16.47 -17.27
CA ALA A 167 -4.90 17.23 -16.29
C ALA A 167 -4.50 16.87 -14.86
N ASN A 168 -4.29 15.59 -14.57
CA ASN A 168 -3.81 15.13 -13.25
C ASN A 168 -2.44 15.71 -12.91
N ALA A 169 -1.48 15.62 -13.84
CA ALA A 169 -0.14 16.17 -13.67
C ALA A 169 -0.17 17.69 -13.43
N SER A 170 -0.96 18.41 -14.23
CA SER A 170 -1.15 19.86 -14.08
C SER A 170 -1.72 20.22 -12.70
N MET A 171 -2.64 19.41 -12.19
CA MET A 171 -3.19 19.58 -10.85
C MET A 171 -2.14 19.36 -9.76
N CYS A 172 -1.32 18.31 -9.86
CA CYS A 172 -0.20 18.07 -8.94
C CYS A 172 0.78 19.24 -8.92
N VAL A 173 1.13 19.79 -10.10
CA VAL A 173 2.01 20.96 -10.19
C VAL A 173 1.44 22.16 -9.44
N ARG A 174 0.14 22.46 -9.60
CA ARG A 174 -0.51 23.55 -8.86
C ARG A 174 -0.45 23.33 -7.35
N TYR A 175 -0.66 22.09 -6.88
CA TYR A 175 -0.57 21.78 -5.45
C TYR A 175 0.86 21.91 -4.93
N MET A 176 1.87 21.48 -5.69
CA MET A 176 3.27 21.69 -5.32
C MET A 176 3.63 23.17 -5.20
N GLN A 177 3.15 24.01 -6.13
CA GLN A 177 3.38 25.46 -6.09
C GLN A 177 2.75 26.09 -4.84
N ARG A 178 1.49 25.77 -4.54
CA ARG A 178 0.80 26.27 -3.33
C ARG A 178 1.46 25.80 -2.03
N ALA A 179 1.85 24.53 -1.97
CA ALA A 179 2.54 23.99 -0.80
C ALA A 179 3.90 24.70 -0.58
N LYS A 180 4.63 24.96 -1.66
CA LYS A 180 5.88 25.74 -1.61
C LYS A 180 5.64 27.16 -1.09
N GLU A 181 4.61 27.85 -1.58
CA GLU A 181 4.21 29.18 -1.08
C GLU A 181 3.86 29.15 0.41
N GLY A 182 3.23 28.06 0.88
CA GLY A 182 2.95 27.80 2.29
C GLY A 182 4.15 27.39 3.13
N GLY A 183 5.36 27.29 2.56
CA GLY A 183 6.58 26.92 3.28
C GLY A 183 6.81 25.42 3.44
N ALA A 184 5.98 24.56 2.85
CA ALA A 184 6.15 23.11 2.91
C ALA A 184 7.44 22.68 2.22
N LYS A 185 8.10 21.67 2.81
CA LYS A 185 9.35 21.08 2.30
C LYS A 185 9.13 19.71 1.67
N LEU A 186 7.98 19.11 1.94
CA LEU A 186 7.52 17.84 1.37
C LEU A 186 6.05 17.97 1.01
N VAL A 187 5.67 17.44 -0.16
CA VAL A 187 4.27 17.34 -0.58
C VAL A 187 3.94 15.88 -0.79
N VAL A 188 2.95 15.38 -0.06
CA VAL A 188 2.45 14.01 -0.19
C VAL A 188 1.15 14.05 -0.98
N PHE A 189 1.08 13.22 -2.01
CA PHE A 189 -0.09 13.04 -2.86
C PHE A 189 -0.75 11.70 -2.56
N PRO A 190 -1.62 11.61 -1.54
CA PRO A 190 -2.35 10.37 -1.28
C PRO A 190 -3.39 10.16 -2.39
N GLU A 191 -3.18 9.13 -3.19
CA GLU A 191 -4.20 8.56 -4.08
C GLU A 191 -4.78 7.31 -3.40
N ASN A 192 -6.10 7.15 -3.45
CA ASN A 192 -6.74 5.93 -2.99
C ASN A 192 -6.93 4.98 -4.18
N SER A 193 -5.99 4.06 -4.38
CA SER A 193 -5.97 3.11 -5.50
C SER A 193 -7.12 2.08 -5.45
N GLN A 194 -7.84 1.98 -4.33
CA GLN A 194 -8.95 1.04 -4.15
C GLN A 194 -10.33 1.64 -4.48
N ARG A 195 -10.40 2.85 -5.07
CA ARG A 195 -11.67 3.46 -5.50
C ARG A 195 -11.76 3.62 -7.01
N GLU A 196 -12.02 2.52 -7.72
CA GLU A 196 -12.82 2.67 -8.93
C GLU A 196 -14.21 3.18 -8.51
N ARG A 197 -14.64 4.30 -9.10
CA ARG A 197 -16.02 4.72 -8.98
C ARG A 197 -16.85 3.66 -9.70
N ASP A 198 -17.71 2.96 -8.96
CA ASP A 198 -18.89 2.37 -9.57
C ASP A 198 -19.63 3.49 -10.32
N TYR A 199 -19.47 3.53 -11.64
CA TYR A 199 -20.31 4.34 -12.50
C TYR A 199 -21.65 3.62 -12.62
N PHE A 200 -22.45 3.66 -11.55
CA PHE A 200 -23.88 3.40 -11.70
C PHE A 200 -24.50 4.61 -12.38
N ALA A 201 -24.49 4.61 -13.71
CA ALA A 201 -25.53 5.29 -14.46
C ALA A 201 -26.84 4.56 -14.14
N GLY A 202 -27.51 5.00 -13.08
CA GLY A 202 -28.88 4.58 -12.81
C GLY A 202 -29.82 5.33 -13.74
N GLY A 203 -30.75 4.60 -14.35
CA GLY A 203 -31.96 5.12 -15.01
C GLY A 203 -32.07 4.74 -16.46
#